data_AF-A0AAD4MMW0-F1
#
_entry.id   AF-A0AAD4MMW0-F1
#
_cell.length_a   1.000
_cell.length_b   1.000
_cell.length_c   1.000
_cell.angle_alpha   90.00
_cell.angle_beta   90.00
_cell.angle_gamma   90.00
#
_symmetry.space_group_name_H-M   'P 1'
#
loop_
_entity.id
_entity.type
_entity.pdbx_description
1 polymer ?
#
loop_
_entity_poly.entity_id
_entity_poly.type
_entity_poly.pdbx_seq_one_letter_code
_entity_poly.pdbx_strand_id
1 'polypeptide(L)'
;MKTPFVLISLAFLVFISQQQLSEANCGNGVSNSDEAKCRKDEAPNLVKKNATRPSGATKKYRQNLYHCDLTDGIRNISVVLDDEQKGRLKDCVRKIEHFLQHSFGLSDDKRAAKAAHKLKQCLKKYNDIAKLIRFEKITTWGSIFDVTYVSVDLTAVYVDVIITLDSNDDCDLFEAMRNATEGDAEKESAVLVLIEELKVILLDVSLSMGQKKAKMHDKFKMFFEMHVEWEEFFLEIEIEGFGSLSEFVDVARGFKQSLTLEVVLSGSSDSDCALCEALTEASANTSFDLSVRSQIKQFRDKLINFFATTTDVEVRLAYVSAQYWQMIIMEPWIVKVMSLVSIKDKSCGCGDDWGIFADLIWVSQFCKNSGSCGCLSCGMNPASTAAPSTTAAPTTQATTIAPAVCPNRPQLIVVSAQNKTILTDVLTEHYNSWNASMKLGFNTCFNQVRKAIWDNVTFPSSSVKITEIVRVFKAYNANNLDKQKVLMDINIAKWNGIIQKFCDCGSG
;
A
#
# COMPACT_ATOMS: atom_id res chain seq x y z
N MET A 1 -24.92 -24.58 -10.71
CA MET A 1 -23.50 -24.78 -10.36
C MET A 1 -22.86 -23.40 -10.24
N LYS A 2 -22.31 -23.10 -9.06
CA LYS A 2 -21.74 -21.81 -8.66
C LYS A 2 -20.22 -21.83 -8.86
N THR A 3 -19.66 -20.77 -9.44
CA THR A 3 -18.29 -20.30 -9.15
C THR A 3 -18.19 -18.80 -9.50
N PRO A 4 -17.62 -17.93 -8.64
CA PRO A 4 -17.74 -16.48 -8.76
C PRO A 4 -16.57 -15.82 -9.52
N PHE A 5 -16.92 -14.82 -10.31
CA PHE A 5 -16.07 -13.76 -10.88
C PHE A 5 -15.91 -12.66 -9.83
N VAL A 6 -14.69 -12.24 -9.46
CA VAL A 6 -14.25 -10.90 -8.99
C VAL A 6 -12.75 -11.02 -8.65
N LEU A 7 -11.96 -9.97 -8.99
CA LEU A 7 -10.54 -9.68 -8.65
C LEU A 7 -9.60 -9.68 -9.89
N ILE A 8 -9.07 -8.50 -10.21
CA ILE A 8 -7.64 -8.20 -10.49
C ILE A 8 -7.58 -6.74 -10.97
N SER A 9 -7.37 -5.81 -10.04
CA SER A 9 -6.85 -4.46 -10.29
C SER A 9 -6.38 -3.85 -8.96
N LEU A 10 -5.07 -3.58 -8.88
CA LEU A 10 -4.24 -3.25 -7.71
C LEU A 10 -3.74 -4.44 -6.86
N ALA A 11 -3.00 -5.35 -7.51
CA ALA A 11 -2.41 -6.51 -6.85
C ALA A 11 -0.86 -6.49 -6.86
N PHE A 12 -0.16 -5.39 -6.57
CA PHE A 12 1.31 -5.51 -6.40
C PHE A 12 2.00 -4.63 -5.34
N LEU A 13 1.31 -3.66 -4.74
CA LEU A 13 1.77 -3.08 -3.46
C LEU A 13 1.13 -3.78 -2.24
N VAL A 14 -0.04 -4.43 -2.41
CA VAL A 14 -0.73 -5.20 -1.36
C VAL A 14 -0.81 -6.70 -1.62
N PHE A 15 -0.58 -7.19 -2.85
CA PHE A 15 -0.51 -8.65 -3.07
C PHE A 15 0.78 -9.27 -2.55
N ILE A 16 1.84 -8.46 -2.37
CA ILE A 16 2.99 -8.86 -1.57
C ILE A 16 2.60 -8.88 -0.09
N SER A 17 1.81 -7.94 0.45
CA SER A 17 1.47 -8.00 1.89
C SER A 17 0.42 -9.06 2.26
N GLN A 18 -0.63 -9.30 1.46
CA GLN A 18 -1.66 -10.30 1.80
C GLN A 18 -1.32 -11.74 1.38
N GLN A 19 -0.50 -11.96 0.34
CA GLN A 19 -0.06 -13.31 -0.03
C GLN A 19 1.22 -13.72 0.74
N GLN A 20 2.07 -12.77 1.15
CA GLN A 20 3.27 -13.05 1.95
C GLN A 20 3.03 -13.03 3.47
N LEU A 21 1.88 -12.55 3.98
CA LEU A 21 1.50 -12.83 5.37
C LEU A 21 1.20 -14.32 5.60
N SER A 22 0.85 -15.07 4.55
CA SER A 22 0.75 -16.54 4.62
C SER A 22 2.11 -17.26 4.54
N GLU A 23 3.18 -16.55 4.15
CA GLU A 23 4.55 -17.08 4.04
C GLU A 23 5.53 -16.45 5.06
N ALA A 24 5.11 -15.41 5.81
CA ALA A 24 5.80 -14.84 6.95
C ALA A 24 5.68 -15.77 8.15
N ASN A 25 6.33 -16.92 8.04
CA ASN A 25 6.53 -17.87 9.12
C ASN A 25 7.27 -17.18 10.28
N CYS A 26 6.52 -16.70 11.28
CA CYS A 26 6.91 -16.90 12.68
C CYS A 26 6.68 -18.39 13.03
N GLY A 27 7.25 -19.29 12.23
CA GLY A 27 7.07 -20.72 12.36
C GLY A 27 7.85 -21.24 13.55
N ASN A 28 7.12 -21.74 14.56
CA ASN A 28 7.65 -22.68 15.53
C ASN A 28 8.33 -23.82 14.77
N GLY A 29 9.65 -23.96 14.95
CA GLY A 29 10.39 -25.09 14.41
C GLY A 29 9.88 -26.40 15.02
N VAL A 30 9.04 -27.12 14.30
CA VAL A 30 8.75 -28.52 14.57
C VAL A 30 9.48 -29.36 13.53
N SER A 31 10.59 -29.95 13.94
CA SER A 31 11.18 -31.09 13.24
C SER A 31 10.55 -32.37 13.79
N ASN A 32 9.83 -33.11 12.95
CA ASN A 32 9.33 -34.46 13.25
C ASN A 32 10.50 -35.48 13.32
N SER A 33 10.51 -36.31 14.35
CA SER A 33 10.78 -37.76 14.23
C SER A 33 10.30 -38.52 15.48
N ASP A 34 9.25 -39.31 15.28
CA ASP A 34 8.96 -40.64 15.83
C ASP A 34 8.68 -40.90 17.34
N GLU A 35 7.43 -41.36 17.52
CA GLU A 35 6.94 -42.47 18.36
C GLU A 35 6.95 -42.40 19.91
N ALA A 36 5.73 -42.18 20.43
CA ALA A 36 5.01 -43.01 21.41
C ALA A 36 5.74 -43.57 22.67
N LYS A 37 5.42 -43.02 23.85
CA LYS A 37 4.68 -43.70 24.96
C LYS A 37 4.75 -42.94 26.30
N CYS A 38 3.64 -43.07 27.04
CA CYS A 38 3.50 -43.02 28.51
C CYS A 38 3.27 -41.68 29.25
N ARG A 39 1.99 -41.53 29.63
CA ARG A 39 1.39 -41.01 30.87
C ARG A 39 2.30 -40.68 32.09
N LYS A 40 1.87 -39.58 32.73
CA LYS A 40 1.61 -39.34 34.18
C LYS A 40 2.69 -38.74 35.11
N ASP A 41 2.20 -37.71 35.81
CA ASP A 41 2.42 -37.29 37.20
C ASP A 41 3.63 -36.38 37.59
N GLU A 42 3.25 -35.28 38.25
CA GLU A 42 3.89 -34.60 39.40
C GLU A 42 5.19 -33.78 39.24
N ALA A 43 5.10 -32.48 39.61
CA ALA A 43 6.19 -31.74 40.25
C ALA A 43 6.24 -32.10 41.76
N PRO A 44 7.24 -31.70 42.59
CA PRO A 44 8.44 -30.88 42.37
C PRO A 44 9.75 -31.45 43.00
N ASN A 45 10.94 -30.90 42.69
CA ASN A 45 11.95 -30.50 43.70
C ASN A 45 13.30 -30.00 43.14
N LEU A 46 13.83 -29.01 43.86
CA LEU A 46 15.16 -28.38 43.77
C LEU A 46 16.30 -29.34 44.16
N VAL A 47 17.40 -29.37 43.40
CA VAL A 47 18.77 -29.56 43.94
C VAL A 47 19.80 -28.80 43.10
N LYS A 48 20.54 -27.90 43.76
CA LYS A 48 21.79 -27.28 43.28
C LYS A 48 22.91 -28.32 43.16
N LYS A 49 23.62 -28.38 42.03
CA LYS A 49 25.03 -28.81 42.00
C LYS A 49 25.80 -28.09 40.89
N ASN A 50 26.99 -27.64 41.28
CA ASN A 50 27.89 -26.74 40.55
C ASN A 50 28.57 -27.37 39.32
N ALA A 51 28.76 -26.50 38.33
CA ALA A 51 29.95 -26.34 37.49
C ALA A 51 30.53 -27.56 36.74
N THR A 52 30.28 -27.61 35.43
CA THR A 52 31.37 -27.59 34.43
C THR A 52 30.80 -27.02 33.13
N ARG A 53 31.54 -26.10 32.50
CA ARG A 53 31.13 -25.30 31.34
C ARG A 53 31.52 -26.03 30.05
N PRO A 54 30.59 -26.44 29.16
CA PRO A 54 30.88 -26.58 27.75
C PRO A 54 30.67 -25.22 27.10
N SER A 55 31.79 -24.52 26.94
CA SER A 55 31.96 -23.40 26.02
C SER A 55 31.50 -23.83 24.62
N GLY A 56 30.34 -23.34 24.14
CA GLY A 56 30.00 -23.44 22.71
C GLY A 56 28.50 -23.46 22.36
N ALA A 57 27.62 -23.89 23.26
CA ALA A 57 26.21 -24.14 22.89
C ALA A 57 25.21 -23.01 23.23
N THR A 58 25.56 -22.08 24.13
CA THR A 58 24.63 -21.06 24.62
C THR A 58 24.52 -19.79 23.76
N LYS A 59 25.39 -19.60 22.75
CA LYS A 59 25.25 -18.48 21.80
C LYS A 59 24.37 -18.79 20.59
N LYS A 60 24.34 -20.05 20.13
CA LYS A 60 23.55 -20.45 18.95
C LYS A 60 22.06 -20.61 19.24
N TYR A 61 21.69 -21.05 20.44
CA TYR A 61 20.27 -21.22 20.83
C TYR A 61 19.56 -19.93 21.26
N ARG A 62 20.28 -18.84 21.53
CA ARG A 62 19.67 -17.51 21.75
C ARG A 62 19.50 -16.70 20.46
N GLN A 63 20.13 -17.11 19.35
CA GLN A 63 20.09 -16.38 18.08
C GLN A 63 18.93 -16.78 17.16
N ASN A 64 18.21 -17.87 17.46
CA ASN A 64 17.10 -18.36 16.64
C ASN A 64 15.71 -18.11 17.25
N LEU A 65 15.61 -17.31 18.32
CA LEU A 65 14.32 -16.90 18.87
C LEU A 65 13.91 -15.56 18.24
N TYR A 66 13.04 -15.65 17.23
CA TYR A 66 12.26 -14.56 16.61
C TYR A 66 13.02 -13.68 15.62
N HIS A 67 13.27 -14.21 14.41
CA HIS A 67 13.54 -13.36 13.25
C HIS A 67 12.26 -12.60 12.89
N CYS A 68 12.33 -11.28 12.80
CA CYS A 68 11.19 -10.45 12.43
C CYS A 68 11.67 -9.47 11.38
N ASP A 69 11.19 -9.67 10.13
CA ASP A 69 11.56 -8.87 8.95
C ASP A 69 11.43 -7.36 9.20
N LEU A 70 10.45 -6.95 10.01
CA LEU A 70 10.27 -5.56 10.43
C LEU A 70 11.47 -5.04 11.24
N THR A 71 11.83 -5.72 12.34
CA THR A 71 12.93 -5.28 13.22
C THR A 71 14.30 -5.45 12.56
N ASP A 72 14.46 -6.48 11.74
CA ASP A 72 15.68 -6.72 10.99
C ASP A 72 15.84 -5.73 9.83
N GLY A 73 14.76 -5.39 9.13
CA GLY A 73 14.74 -4.33 8.14
C GLY A 73 15.13 -2.99 8.74
N ILE A 74 14.58 -2.64 9.92
CA ILE A 74 14.93 -1.37 10.60
C ILE A 74 16.40 -1.34 11.04
N ARG A 75 16.95 -2.47 11.50
CA ARG A 75 18.37 -2.56 11.89
C ARG A 75 19.32 -2.42 10.70
N ASN A 76 18.87 -2.80 9.51
CA ASN A 76 19.65 -2.82 8.28
C ASN A 76 19.38 -1.62 7.37
N ILE A 77 18.73 -0.57 7.87
CA ILE A 77 18.49 0.66 7.12
C ILE A 77 19.84 1.25 6.65
N SER A 78 19.90 1.63 5.38
CA SER A 78 21.12 2.11 4.73
C SER A 78 21.47 3.57 5.03
N VAL A 79 20.56 4.30 5.68
CA VAL A 79 20.69 5.74 5.99
C VAL A 79 21.71 5.99 7.08
N VAL A 80 22.53 7.03 6.87
CA VAL A 80 23.49 7.50 7.87
C VAL A 80 22.74 8.24 8.98
N LEU A 81 22.76 7.66 10.17
CA LEU A 81 22.26 8.26 11.41
C LEU A 81 23.46 8.62 12.30
N ASP A 82 23.34 9.71 13.07
CA ASP A 82 24.31 9.99 14.13
C ASP A 82 24.18 8.98 15.30
N ASP A 83 25.12 9.01 16.25
CA ASP A 83 25.16 8.03 17.33
C ASP A 83 23.98 8.14 18.30
N GLU A 84 23.45 9.36 18.49
CA GLU A 84 22.28 9.60 19.33
C GLU A 84 21.01 9.07 18.66
N GLN A 85 20.82 9.37 17.38
CA GLN A 85 19.74 8.86 16.54
C GLN A 85 19.77 7.33 16.46
N LYS A 86 20.95 6.73 16.28
CA LYS A 86 21.12 5.27 16.34
C LYS A 86 20.72 4.70 17.69
N GLY A 87 21.10 5.36 18.79
CA GLY A 87 20.73 4.97 20.14
C GLY A 87 19.21 4.93 20.33
N ARG A 88 18.54 6.03 19.99
CA ARG A 88 17.07 6.17 20.06
C ARG A 88 16.35 5.14 19.19
N LEU A 89 16.77 4.97 17.93
CA LEU A 89 16.17 3.97 17.02
C LEU A 89 16.36 2.54 17.54
N LYS A 90 17.52 2.21 18.11
CA LYS A 90 17.76 0.90 18.74
C LYS A 90 16.85 0.66 19.94
N ASP A 91 16.56 1.69 20.73
CA ASP A 91 15.63 1.58 21.86
C ASP A 91 14.20 1.33 21.36
N CYS A 92 13.79 1.98 20.27
CA CYS A 92 12.51 1.71 19.60
C CYS A 92 12.40 0.26 19.13
N VAL A 93 13.42 -0.25 18.44
CA VAL A 93 13.46 -1.65 17.97
C VAL A 93 13.40 -2.62 19.15
N ARG A 94 14.14 -2.37 20.23
CA ARG A 94 14.11 -3.22 21.43
C ARG A 94 12.72 -3.28 22.07
N LYS A 95 11.98 -2.18 22.10
CA LYS A 95 10.59 -2.17 22.59
C LYS A 95 9.66 -3.03 21.74
N ILE A 96 9.82 -2.98 20.41
CA ILE A 96 9.04 -3.80 19.47
C ILE A 96 9.37 -5.29 19.65
N GLU A 97 10.67 -5.64 19.72
CA GLU A 97 11.11 -7.02 19.94
C GLU A 97 10.60 -7.57 21.28
N HIS A 98 10.69 -6.76 22.35
CA HIS A 98 10.17 -7.12 23.66
C HIS A 98 8.67 -7.40 23.60
N PHE A 99 7.90 -6.57 22.90
CA PHE A 99 6.46 -6.82 22.69
C PHE A 99 6.22 -8.13 21.93
N LEU A 100 6.93 -8.35 20.83
CA LEU A 100 6.77 -9.56 20.00
C LEU A 100 7.09 -10.85 20.78
N GLN A 101 8.06 -10.79 21.68
CA GLN A 101 8.46 -11.90 22.56
C GLN A 101 7.43 -12.25 23.64
N HIS A 102 6.45 -11.39 23.91
CA HIS A 102 5.44 -11.61 24.95
C HIS A 102 4.01 -11.69 24.39
N SER A 103 3.86 -11.77 23.07
CA SER A 103 2.57 -11.68 22.37
C SER A 103 2.06 -13.01 21.80
N PHE A 104 2.40 -14.14 22.43
CA PHE A 104 2.09 -15.49 21.91
C PHE A 104 0.60 -15.81 21.76
N GLY A 105 -0.28 -15.08 22.44
CA GLY A 105 -1.73 -15.27 22.36
C GLY A 105 -2.43 -14.46 21.27
N LEU A 106 -1.71 -13.63 20.52
CA LEU A 106 -2.27 -12.80 19.46
C LEU A 106 -2.11 -13.48 18.09
N SER A 107 -3.07 -13.25 17.19
CA SER A 107 -2.91 -13.62 15.78
C SER A 107 -1.77 -12.83 15.13
N ASP A 108 -1.18 -13.37 14.07
CA ASP A 108 -0.06 -12.72 13.39
C ASP A 108 -0.43 -11.33 12.85
N ASP A 109 -1.66 -11.15 12.34
CA ASP A 109 -2.17 -9.84 11.93
C ASP A 109 -2.23 -8.84 13.09
N LYS A 110 -2.71 -9.27 14.27
CA LYS A 110 -2.74 -8.40 15.47
C LYS A 110 -1.33 -8.08 15.97
N ARG A 111 -0.39 -9.03 15.87
CA ARG A 111 1.02 -8.81 16.22
C ARG A 111 1.68 -7.83 15.27
N ALA A 112 1.44 -7.96 13.96
CA ALA A 112 1.94 -7.06 12.93
C ALA A 112 1.40 -5.64 13.09
N ALA A 113 0.09 -5.48 13.27
CA ALA A 113 -0.56 -4.19 13.49
C ALA A 113 0.01 -3.47 14.72
N LYS A 114 0.10 -4.16 15.86
CA LYS A 114 0.65 -3.58 17.10
C LYS A 114 2.14 -3.27 17.02
N ALA A 115 2.93 -4.09 16.32
CA ALA A 115 4.35 -3.81 16.10
C ALA A 115 4.56 -2.56 15.23
N ALA A 116 3.79 -2.44 14.15
CA ALA A 116 3.78 -1.27 13.27
C ALA A 116 3.30 0.00 13.98
N HIS A 117 2.28 -0.10 14.84
CA HIS A 117 1.85 1.05 15.65
C HIS A 117 2.92 1.49 16.66
N LYS A 118 3.57 0.54 17.34
CA LYS A 118 4.70 0.85 18.23
C LYS A 118 5.85 1.54 17.49
N LEU A 119 6.12 1.13 16.24
CA LEU A 119 7.06 1.83 15.37
C LEU A 119 6.57 3.26 15.06
N LYS A 120 5.30 3.43 14.70
CA LYS A 120 4.70 4.75 14.43
C LYS A 120 4.82 5.70 15.63
N GLN A 121 4.46 5.24 16.83
CA GLN A 121 4.61 6.03 18.07
C GLN A 121 6.07 6.43 18.31
N CYS A 122 7.00 5.49 18.13
CA CYS A 122 8.43 5.75 18.23
C CYS A 122 8.89 6.84 17.24
N LEU A 123 8.44 6.78 15.99
CA LEU A 123 8.80 7.73 14.95
C LEU A 123 8.10 9.09 15.12
N LYS A 124 6.90 9.13 15.72
CA LYS A 124 6.24 10.38 16.13
C LYS A 124 7.08 11.10 17.19
N LYS A 125 7.59 10.37 18.17
CA LYS A 125 8.48 10.89 19.23
C LYS A 125 9.82 11.37 18.69
N TYR A 126 10.39 10.69 17.70
CA TYR A 126 11.68 11.02 17.09
C TYR A 126 11.51 11.46 15.63
N ASN A 127 10.85 12.60 15.43
CA ASN A 127 10.49 13.09 14.09
C ASN A 127 11.71 13.38 13.19
N ASP A 128 12.86 13.74 13.78
CA ASP A 128 14.13 13.90 13.05
C ASP A 128 14.57 12.57 12.40
N ILE A 129 14.48 11.46 13.14
CA ILE A 129 14.73 10.11 12.61
C ILE A 129 13.68 9.75 11.57
N ALA A 130 12.39 9.99 11.85
CA ALA A 130 11.30 9.67 10.94
C ALA A 130 11.45 10.34 9.57
N LYS A 131 11.94 11.59 9.51
CA LYS A 131 12.23 12.29 8.25
C LYS A 131 13.29 11.58 7.40
N LEU A 132 14.27 10.96 8.04
CA LEU A 132 15.37 10.28 7.39
C LEU A 132 14.97 8.88 6.88
N ILE A 133 14.21 8.12 7.67
CA ILE A 133 14.02 6.69 7.42
C ILE A 133 12.65 6.31 6.81
N ARG A 134 11.65 7.20 6.81
CA ARG A 134 10.27 6.83 6.42
C ARG A 134 10.14 6.13 5.06
N PHE A 135 10.98 6.47 4.09
CA PHE A 135 10.94 5.88 2.75
C PHE A 135 11.93 4.73 2.54
N GLU A 136 12.62 4.31 3.60
CA GLU A 136 13.54 3.18 3.54
C GLU A 136 12.75 1.88 3.44
N LYS A 137 13.24 0.99 2.57
CA LYS A 137 12.57 -0.28 2.29
C LYS A 137 12.89 -1.29 3.37
N ILE A 138 11.85 -1.92 3.86
CA ILE A 138 11.87 -3.16 4.60
C ILE A 138 11.58 -4.27 3.59
N THR A 139 12.51 -5.22 3.47
CA THR A 139 12.33 -6.41 2.63
C THR A 139 10.97 -7.04 2.97
N THR A 140 10.23 -7.49 1.95
CA THR A 140 8.86 -8.07 2.03
C THR A 140 7.73 -7.16 2.55
N TRP A 141 8.00 -6.02 3.22
CA TRP A 141 6.97 -5.18 3.87
C TRP A 141 6.72 -3.82 3.20
N GLY A 142 7.53 -3.41 2.22
CA GLY A 142 7.42 -2.09 1.60
C GLY A 142 8.30 -1.06 2.31
N SER A 143 7.92 0.22 2.33
CA SER A 143 8.63 1.24 3.10
C SER A 143 8.15 1.32 4.55
N ILE A 144 8.97 1.88 5.45
CA ILE A 144 8.56 2.16 6.84
C ILE A 144 7.25 2.95 6.90
N PHE A 145 7.07 3.87 5.97
CA PHE A 145 5.87 4.67 5.82
C PHE A 145 4.66 3.81 5.44
N ASP A 146 4.80 2.88 4.50
CA ASP A 146 3.71 1.95 4.12
C ASP A 146 3.26 1.07 5.30
N VAL A 147 4.21 0.60 6.11
CA VAL A 147 3.94 -0.22 7.30
C VAL A 147 2.99 0.49 8.28
N THR A 148 3.11 1.82 8.43
CA THR A 148 2.23 2.59 9.33
C THR A 148 0.79 2.74 8.83
N TYR A 149 0.55 2.59 7.52
CA TYR A 149 -0.79 2.55 6.96
C TYR A 149 -1.38 1.14 7.01
N VAL A 150 -0.56 0.11 6.78
CA VAL A 150 -0.98 -1.29 6.91
C VAL A 150 -1.50 -1.58 8.32
N SER A 151 -0.92 -1.00 9.37
CA SER A 151 -1.46 -1.16 10.72
C SER A 151 -2.88 -0.62 10.86
N VAL A 152 -3.20 0.50 10.21
CA VAL A 152 -4.55 1.08 10.24
C VAL A 152 -5.55 0.13 9.57
N ASP A 153 -5.20 -0.42 8.40
CA ASP A 153 -6.04 -1.40 7.69
C ASP A 153 -6.32 -2.65 8.54
N LEU A 154 -5.28 -3.19 9.18
CA LEU A 154 -5.41 -4.39 10.02
C LEU A 154 -6.22 -4.12 11.29
N THR A 155 -6.06 -2.94 11.89
CA THR A 155 -6.79 -2.55 13.10
C THR A 155 -8.25 -2.20 12.82
N ALA A 156 -8.57 -1.71 11.61
CA ALA A 156 -9.93 -1.31 11.23
C ALA A 156 -10.98 -2.44 11.35
N VAL A 157 -10.56 -3.71 11.27
CA VAL A 157 -11.43 -4.89 11.41
C VAL A 157 -11.93 -5.07 12.85
N TYR A 158 -11.22 -4.54 13.84
CA TYR A 158 -11.54 -4.72 15.26
C TYR A 158 -12.18 -3.50 15.91
N VAL A 159 -12.27 -2.37 15.19
CA VAL A 159 -12.69 -1.08 15.77
C VAL A 159 -14.15 -1.09 16.22
N ASP A 160 -15.03 -1.87 15.58
CA ASP A 160 -16.45 -1.91 15.94
C ASP A 160 -16.68 -2.49 17.33
N VAL A 161 -15.80 -3.40 17.79
CA VAL A 161 -15.93 -4.06 19.09
C VAL A 161 -15.84 -3.04 20.22
N ILE A 162 -14.94 -2.07 20.13
CA ILE A 162 -14.67 -1.11 21.21
C ILE A 162 -15.62 0.10 21.24
N ILE A 163 -16.49 0.24 20.23
CA ILE A 163 -17.48 1.33 20.13
C ILE A 163 -18.92 0.82 20.08
N THR A 164 -19.12 -0.48 20.24
CA THR A 164 -20.48 -1.05 20.34
C THR A 164 -21.03 -0.75 21.72
N LEU A 165 -22.16 -0.06 21.79
CA LEU A 165 -22.79 0.30 23.05
C LEU A 165 -23.44 -0.92 23.72
N ASP A 166 -23.23 -1.05 25.03
CA ASP A 166 -23.88 -2.02 25.89
C ASP A 166 -25.29 -1.55 26.31
N SER A 167 -25.92 -2.25 27.27
CA SER A 167 -27.25 -1.89 27.78
C SER A 167 -27.30 -0.57 28.56
N ASN A 168 -26.16 0.00 28.93
CA ASN A 168 -26.03 1.26 29.68
C ASN A 168 -25.57 2.42 28.77
N ASP A 169 -25.65 2.23 27.45
CA ASP A 169 -25.09 3.14 26.45
C ASP A 169 -23.59 3.40 26.65
N ASP A 170 -22.84 2.39 27.10
CA ASP A 170 -21.40 2.47 27.36
C ASP A 170 -20.58 1.53 26.46
N CYS A 171 -19.28 1.78 26.34
CA CYS A 171 -18.38 0.92 25.55
C CYS A 171 -16.93 1.01 26.05
N ASP A 172 -16.09 0.06 25.64
CA ASP A 172 -14.67 -0.05 26.05
C ASP A 172 -13.89 1.26 25.82
N LEU A 173 -14.17 1.97 24.72
CA LEU A 173 -13.55 3.28 24.44
C LEU A 173 -13.90 4.32 25.51
N PHE A 174 -15.16 4.38 25.95
CA PHE A 174 -15.62 5.34 26.95
C PHE A 174 -15.06 5.00 28.32
N GLU A 175 -15.07 3.72 28.69
CA GLU A 175 -14.45 3.26 29.94
C GLU A 175 -12.97 3.62 30.00
N ALA A 176 -12.21 3.35 28.93
CA ALA A 176 -10.79 3.68 28.87
C ALA A 176 -10.53 5.19 29.08
N MET A 177 -11.32 6.06 28.45
CA MET A 177 -11.17 7.51 28.61
C MET A 177 -11.50 7.97 30.03
N ARG A 178 -12.60 7.47 30.64
CA ARG A 178 -12.97 7.85 32.00
C ARG A 178 -11.91 7.40 33.01
N ASN A 179 -11.46 6.15 32.90
CA ASN A 179 -10.44 5.58 33.79
C ASN A 179 -9.11 6.35 33.69
N ALA A 180 -8.71 6.76 32.48
CA ALA A 180 -7.48 7.51 32.29
C ALA A 180 -7.53 8.90 32.95
N THR A 181 -8.70 9.53 33.00
CA THR A 181 -8.87 10.87 33.58
C THR A 181 -9.20 10.88 35.06
N GLU A 182 -9.37 9.72 35.69
CA GLU A 182 -9.78 9.62 37.10
C GLU A 182 -8.86 10.42 38.02
N GLY A 183 -9.46 11.31 38.83
CA GLY A 183 -8.76 12.19 39.76
C GLY A 183 -8.35 13.55 39.17
N ASP A 184 -8.58 13.80 37.88
CA ASP A 184 -8.38 15.10 37.22
C ASP A 184 -9.72 15.70 36.81
N ALA A 185 -10.31 16.51 37.70
CA ALA A 185 -11.67 17.04 37.54
C ALA A 185 -11.88 17.85 36.24
N GLU A 186 -10.83 18.48 35.72
CA GLU A 186 -10.92 19.26 34.48
C GLU A 186 -11.01 18.31 33.27
N LYS A 187 -10.12 17.31 33.20
CA LYS A 187 -10.13 16.32 32.13
C LYS A 187 -11.35 15.43 32.19
N GLU A 188 -11.79 15.02 33.38
CA GLU A 188 -13.01 14.22 33.58
C GLU A 188 -14.23 14.94 33.00
N SER A 189 -14.41 16.23 33.34
CA SER A 189 -15.52 17.03 32.84
C SER A 189 -15.51 17.12 31.31
N ALA A 190 -14.33 17.40 30.72
CA ALA A 190 -14.17 17.49 29.26
C ALA A 190 -14.44 16.15 28.56
N VAL A 191 -13.96 15.04 29.14
CA VAL A 191 -14.20 13.68 28.64
C VAL A 191 -15.66 13.30 28.69
N LEU A 192 -16.37 13.64 29.76
CA LEU A 192 -17.81 13.37 29.87
C LEU A 192 -18.60 14.10 28.78
N VAL A 193 -18.26 15.36 28.49
CA VAL A 193 -18.86 16.10 27.37
C VAL A 193 -18.58 15.41 26.05
N LEU A 194 -17.31 15.05 25.77
CA LEU A 194 -16.95 14.34 24.55
C LEU A 194 -17.70 13.01 24.42
N ILE A 195 -17.79 12.22 25.49
CA ILE A 195 -18.51 10.93 25.50
C ILE A 195 -19.99 11.13 25.14
N GLU A 196 -20.66 12.13 25.70
CA GLU A 196 -22.07 12.40 25.36
C GLU A 196 -22.25 12.78 23.88
N GLU A 197 -21.32 13.55 23.31
CA GLU A 197 -21.33 13.84 21.87
C GLU A 197 -21.09 12.59 21.01
N LEU A 198 -20.20 11.71 21.44
CA LEU A 198 -19.91 10.44 20.75
C LEU A 198 -21.09 9.47 20.85
N LYS A 199 -21.80 9.41 21.99
CA LYS A 199 -23.03 8.62 22.15
C LYS A 199 -24.11 9.05 21.16
N VAL A 200 -24.33 10.36 21.00
CA VAL A 200 -25.29 10.87 20.01
C VAL A 200 -24.97 10.35 18.61
N ILE A 201 -23.69 10.29 18.23
CA ILE A 201 -23.26 9.73 16.94
C ILE A 201 -23.52 8.22 16.87
N LEU A 202 -23.17 7.47 17.92
CA LEU A 202 -23.30 6.01 17.95
C LEU A 202 -24.76 5.54 17.97
N LEU A 203 -25.65 6.29 18.60
CA LEU A 203 -27.09 6.00 18.67
C LEU A 203 -27.86 6.46 17.43
N ASP A 204 -27.27 7.29 16.56
CA ASP A 204 -27.93 7.73 15.32
C ASP A 204 -28.09 6.56 14.33
N VAL A 205 -29.32 6.09 14.20
CA VAL A 205 -29.69 4.97 13.31
C VAL A 205 -29.66 5.34 11.82
N SER A 206 -29.60 6.63 11.48
CA SER A 206 -29.51 7.09 10.08
C SER A 206 -28.10 6.94 9.52
N LEU A 207 -27.09 6.77 10.39
CA LEU A 207 -25.69 6.67 10.01
C LEU A 207 -25.23 5.23 9.92
N SER A 208 -24.52 4.91 8.83
CA SER A 208 -23.71 3.69 8.76
C SER A 208 -22.55 3.73 9.77
N MET A 209 -22.01 2.56 10.14
CA MET A 209 -20.85 2.49 11.03
C MET A 209 -19.62 3.26 10.50
N GLY A 210 -19.40 3.28 9.18
CA GLY A 210 -18.33 4.10 8.58
C GLY A 210 -18.56 5.59 8.79
N GLN A 211 -19.79 6.07 8.62
CA GLN A 211 -20.15 7.48 8.87
C GLN A 211 -20.06 7.84 10.35
N LYS A 212 -20.40 6.91 11.26
CA LYS A 212 -20.21 7.10 12.70
C LYS A 212 -18.75 7.32 13.03
N LYS A 213 -17.85 6.43 12.60
CA LYS A 213 -16.39 6.55 12.80
C LYS A 213 -15.85 7.87 12.25
N ALA A 214 -16.27 8.27 11.05
CA ALA A 214 -15.85 9.54 10.45
C ALA A 214 -16.28 10.76 11.29
N LYS A 215 -17.51 10.77 11.81
CA LYS A 215 -17.97 11.85 12.70
C LYS A 215 -17.29 11.82 14.06
N MET A 216 -17.00 10.63 14.60
CA MET A 216 -16.22 10.51 15.85
C MET A 216 -14.82 11.09 15.66
N HIS A 217 -14.16 10.86 14.51
CA HIS A 217 -12.89 11.51 14.18
C HIS A 217 -13.00 13.04 14.23
N ASP A 218 -14.05 13.63 13.63
CA ASP A 218 -14.24 15.08 13.67
C ASP A 218 -14.39 15.59 15.11
N LYS A 219 -15.06 14.84 15.99
CA LYS A 219 -15.18 15.16 17.42
C LYS A 219 -13.84 15.09 18.17
N PHE A 220 -13.05 14.05 17.94
CA PHE A 220 -11.70 13.97 18.51
C PHE A 220 -10.79 15.09 18.00
N LYS A 221 -10.86 15.43 16.69
CA LYS A 221 -10.11 16.56 16.12
C LYS A 221 -10.46 17.86 16.83
N MET A 222 -11.76 18.18 16.95
CA MET A 222 -12.22 19.38 17.68
C MET A 222 -11.78 19.37 19.14
N PHE A 223 -11.86 18.22 19.82
CA PHE A 223 -11.42 18.08 21.20
C PHE A 223 -9.93 18.40 21.37
N PHE A 224 -9.07 17.87 20.49
CA PHE A 224 -7.63 18.15 20.54
C PHE A 224 -7.26 19.56 20.10
N GLU A 225 -8.04 20.20 19.24
CA GLU A 225 -7.87 21.63 18.92
C GLU A 225 -8.22 22.54 20.10
N MET A 226 -9.21 22.15 20.91
CA MET A 226 -9.57 22.88 22.14
C MET A 226 -8.60 22.61 23.30
N HIS A 227 -8.00 21.41 23.34
CA HIS A 227 -7.17 20.92 24.44
C HIS A 227 -5.80 20.40 23.93
N VAL A 228 -5.08 21.26 23.21
CA VAL A 228 -3.83 20.90 22.52
C VAL A 228 -2.80 20.31 23.48
N GLU A 229 -2.71 20.85 24.70
CA GLU A 229 -1.78 20.40 25.74
C GLU A 229 -2.12 19.03 26.34
N TRP A 230 -3.32 18.49 26.09
CA TRP A 230 -3.72 17.16 26.53
C TRP A 230 -3.62 16.11 25.42
N GLU A 231 -3.42 16.50 24.16
CA GLU A 231 -3.46 15.58 23.02
C GLU A 231 -2.50 14.39 23.20
N GLU A 232 -1.25 14.65 23.58
CA GLU A 232 -0.25 13.58 23.78
C GLU A 232 -0.72 12.57 24.84
N PHE A 233 -1.25 13.05 25.96
CA PHE A 233 -1.78 12.22 27.04
C PHE A 233 -2.96 11.36 26.54
N PHE A 234 -3.94 11.96 25.88
CA PHE A 234 -5.12 11.23 25.41
C PHE A 234 -4.77 10.18 24.35
N LEU A 235 -3.91 10.50 23.40
CA LEU A 235 -3.51 9.57 22.33
C LEU A 235 -2.78 8.32 22.84
N GLU A 236 -2.20 8.40 24.05
CA GLU A 236 -1.53 7.28 24.74
C GLU A 236 -2.48 6.43 25.60
N ILE A 237 -3.75 6.81 25.78
CA ILE A 237 -4.74 5.99 26.53
C ILE A 237 -4.85 4.61 25.87
N GLU A 238 -4.64 3.56 26.66
CA GLU A 238 -4.78 2.17 26.23
C GLU A 238 -6.24 1.71 26.38
N ILE A 239 -6.78 1.14 25.32
CA ILE A 239 -8.12 0.55 25.25
C ILE A 239 -7.95 -0.97 25.31
N GLU A 240 -8.56 -1.60 26.32
CA GLU A 240 -8.42 -3.03 26.55
C GLU A 240 -8.83 -3.85 25.31
N GLY A 241 -8.07 -4.91 25.00
CA GLY A 241 -8.36 -5.77 23.86
C GLY A 241 -8.07 -5.17 22.47
N PHE A 242 -7.88 -3.85 22.36
CA PHE A 242 -7.65 -3.13 21.11
C PHE A 242 -6.21 -2.62 21.00
N GLY A 243 -5.88 -1.52 21.67
CA GLY A 243 -4.66 -0.74 21.46
C GLY A 243 -4.87 0.70 21.95
N SER A 244 -4.05 1.64 21.51
CA SER A 244 -4.15 3.02 22.03
C SER A 244 -5.26 3.85 21.36
N LEU A 245 -5.70 4.94 22.00
CA LEU A 245 -6.66 5.89 21.41
C LEU A 245 -6.15 6.46 20.08
N SER A 246 -4.83 6.66 19.94
CA SER A 246 -4.23 7.03 18.66
C SER A 246 -4.56 6.04 17.54
N GLU A 247 -4.58 4.73 17.79
CA GLU A 247 -4.94 3.72 16.78
C GLU A 247 -6.39 3.88 16.36
N PHE A 248 -7.28 4.15 17.32
CA PHE A 248 -8.69 4.40 17.05
C PHE A 248 -8.88 5.65 16.20
N VAL A 249 -8.24 6.76 16.57
CA VAL A 249 -8.32 8.03 15.84
C VAL A 249 -7.78 7.90 14.41
N ASP A 250 -6.69 7.15 14.21
CA ASP A 250 -6.13 6.87 12.88
C ASP A 250 -7.10 6.06 12.00
N VAL A 251 -7.75 5.04 12.56
CA VAL A 251 -8.78 4.25 11.84
C VAL A 251 -9.98 5.14 11.50
N ALA A 252 -10.46 5.92 12.47
CA ALA A 252 -11.58 6.83 12.29
C ALA A 252 -11.27 7.90 11.22
N ARG A 253 -10.03 8.40 11.18
CA ARG A 253 -9.52 9.28 10.12
C ARG A 253 -9.59 8.61 8.75
N GLY A 254 -9.22 7.33 8.66
CA GLY A 254 -9.34 6.55 7.41
C GLY A 254 -10.75 6.54 6.86
N PHE A 255 -11.73 6.25 7.71
CA PHE A 255 -13.14 6.33 7.33
C PHE A 255 -13.54 7.74 6.91
N LYS A 256 -13.14 8.78 7.65
CA LYS A 256 -13.38 10.17 7.28
C LYS A 256 -12.87 10.50 5.88
N GLN A 257 -11.60 10.19 5.60
CA GLN A 257 -10.97 10.47 4.31
C GLN A 257 -11.62 9.67 3.17
N SER A 258 -12.04 8.42 3.42
CA SER A 258 -12.75 7.60 2.43
C SER A 258 -14.12 8.16 2.05
N LEU A 259 -14.81 8.81 3.00
CA LEU A 259 -16.12 9.41 2.79
C LEU A 259 -16.04 10.83 2.21
N THR A 260 -14.88 11.48 2.27
CA THR A 260 -14.68 12.85 1.75
C THR A 260 -13.78 12.90 0.51
N LEU A 261 -13.58 11.77 -0.18
CA LEU A 261 -12.79 11.71 -1.43
C LEU A 261 -13.27 12.70 -2.50
N GLU A 262 -14.58 12.96 -2.55
CA GLU A 262 -15.16 13.94 -3.47
C GLU A 262 -14.60 15.35 -3.26
N VAL A 263 -14.24 15.74 -2.04
CA VAL A 263 -13.65 17.06 -1.75
C VAL A 263 -12.32 17.22 -2.47
N VAL A 264 -11.54 16.13 -2.55
CA VAL A 264 -10.20 16.13 -3.15
C VAL A 264 -10.25 15.99 -4.66
N LEU A 265 -11.15 15.13 -5.14
CA LEU A 265 -11.17 14.66 -6.51
C LEU A 265 -12.24 15.32 -7.38
N SER A 266 -13.11 16.19 -6.84
CA SER A 266 -14.06 16.99 -7.64
C SER A 266 -13.37 18.07 -8.44
N GLY A 267 -14.09 18.70 -9.38
CA GLY A 267 -13.58 19.76 -10.23
C GLY A 267 -12.87 19.26 -11.49
N SER A 268 -12.44 20.16 -12.37
CA SER A 268 -11.79 19.81 -13.64
C SER A 268 -10.61 20.70 -14.00
N SER A 269 -10.20 21.57 -13.09
CA SER A 269 -9.16 22.58 -13.22
C SER A 269 -8.39 22.75 -11.91
N ASP A 270 -7.33 23.57 -11.94
CA ASP A 270 -6.54 23.87 -10.73
C ASP A 270 -7.31 24.68 -9.68
N SER A 271 -8.31 25.46 -10.08
CA SER A 271 -9.06 26.33 -9.17
C SER A 271 -10.25 25.65 -8.46
N ASP A 272 -10.69 24.50 -8.98
CA ASP A 272 -11.88 23.78 -8.50
C ASP A 272 -11.57 22.32 -8.08
N CYS A 273 -10.34 21.83 -8.26
CA CYS A 273 -9.89 20.52 -7.79
C CYS A 273 -8.73 20.65 -6.80
N ALA A 274 -8.94 20.27 -5.53
CA ALA A 274 -7.97 20.41 -4.47
C ALA A 274 -6.67 19.62 -4.73
N LEU A 275 -6.76 18.43 -5.35
CA LEU A 275 -5.58 17.68 -5.76
C LEU A 275 -4.76 18.44 -6.83
N CYS A 276 -5.41 18.98 -7.86
CA CYS A 276 -4.72 19.69 -8.95
C CYS A 276 -4.05 20.97 -8.45
N GLU A 277 -4.71 21.69 -7.54
CA GLU A 277 -4.14 22.86 -6.85
C GLU A 277 -2.90 22.49 -6.03
N ALA A 278 -2.99 21.45 -5.19
CA ALA A 278 -1.87 20.96 -4.41
C ALA A 278 -0.66 20.60 -5.27
N LEU A 279 -0.90 19.95 -6.42
CA LEU A 279 0.14 19.65 -7.40
C LEU A 279 0.67 20.91 -8.10
N THR A 280 -0.17 21.93 -8.29
CA THR A 280 0.25 23.24 -8.81
C THR A 280 1.19 23.94 -7.85
N GLU A 281 0.84 24.04 -6.57
CA GLU A 281 1.70 24.58 -5.52
C GLU A 281 3.03 23.81 -5.45
N ALA A 282 2.97 22.46 -5.46
CA ALA A 282 4.16 21.62 -5.43
C ALA A 282 5.05 21.80 -6.69
N SER A 283 4.46 21.95 -7.87
CA SER A 283 5.19 22.22 -9.11
C SER A 283 5.83 23.61 -9.16
N ALA A 284 5.31 24.57 -8.38
CA ALA A 284 5.85 25.92 -8.27
C ALA A 284 6.93 26.04 -7.18
N ASN A 285 7.04 25.06 -6.28
CA ASN A 285 7.95 25.10 -5.13
C ASN A 285 9.44 25.12 -5.56
N THR A 286 10.08 26.27 -5.40
CA THR A 286 11.48 26.51 -5.82
C THR A 286 12.51 25.77 -4.97
N SER A 287 12.13 25.18 -3.83
CA SER A 287 12.99 24.29 -3.06
C SER A 287 13.18 22.93 -3.74
N PHE A 288 12.37 22.59 -4.75
CA PHE A 288 12.54 21.39 -5.56
C PHE A 288 13.34 21.67 -6.84
N ASP A 289 14.15 20.69 -7.25
CA ASP A 289 14.87 20.75 -8.52
C ASP A 289 13.89 20.93 -9.70
N LEU A 290 14.39 21.55 -10.77
CA LEU A 290 13.58 21.82 -11.97
C LEU A 290 12.97 20.55 -12.58
N SER A 291 13.71 19.44 -12.53
CA SER A 291 13.25 18.12 -13.00
C SER A 291 12.04 17.63 -12.20
N VAL A 292 12.09 17.73 -10.86
CA VAL A 292 10.98 17.38 -9.96
C VAL A 292 9.74 18.20 -10.29
N ARG A 293 9.90 19.52 -10.33
CA ARG A 293 8.80 20.44 -10.66
C ARG A 293 8.17 20.13 -12.00
N SER A 294 8.98 19.82 -13.02
CA SER A 294 8.49 19.45 -14.35
C SER A 294 7.68 18.15 -14.34
N GLN A 295 8.11 17.14 -13.57
CA GLN A 295 7.38 15.87 -13.46
C GLN A 295 6.04 16.03 -12.74
N ILE A 296 6.01 16.77 -11.62
CA ILE A 296 4.76 17.07 -10.90
C ILE A 296 3.79 17.83 -11.81
N LYS A 297 4.29 18.82 -12.55
CA LYS A 297 3.52 19.56 -13.55
C LYS A 297 2.93 18.63 -14.62
N GLN A 298 3.74 17.76 -15.21
CA GLN A 298 3.25 16.79 -16.21
C GLN A 298 2.21 15.82 -15.64
N PHE A 299 2.41 15.36 -14.41
CA PHE A 299 1.45 14.50 -13.71
C PHE A 299 0.12 15.21 -13.52
N ARG A 300 0.13 16.43 -12.97
CA ARG A 300 -1.06 17.28 -12.83
C ARG A 300 -1.77 17.52 -14.17
N ASP A 301 -1.03 17.92 -15.21
CA ASP A 301 -1.63 18.25 -16.51
C ASP A 301 -2.36 17.02 -17.10
N LYS A 302 -1.87 15.80 -16.84
CA LYS A 302 -2.59 14.55 -17.20
C LYS A 302 -3.85 14.34 -16.39
N LEU A 303 -3.86 14.70 -15.11
CA LEU A 303 -5.04 14.56 -14.24
C LEU A 303 -6.14 15.54 -14.66
N ILE A 304 -5.82 16.82 -14.85
CA ILE A 304 -6.77 17.86 -15.32
C ILE A 304 -7.47 17.41 -16.60
N ASN A 305 -6.67 17.00 -17.60
CA ASN A 305 -7.21 16.53 -18.88
C ASN A 305 -8.14 15.32 -18.73
N PHE A 306 -7.84 14.40 -17.81
CA PHE A 306 -8.71 13.26 -17.54
C PHE A 306 -9.97 13.65 -16.76
N PHE A 307 -9.85 14.54 -15.77
CA PHE A 307 -10.96 14.98 -14.93
C PHE A 307 -11.99 15.78 -15.74
N ALA A 308 -11.57 16.44 -16.83
CA ALA A 308 -12.50 17.04 -17.79
C ALA A 308 -13.42 16.02 -18.49
N THR A 309 -13.10 14.72 -18.48
CA THR A 309 -13.86 13.67 -19.20
C THR A 309 -14.84 12.88 -18.35
N THR A 310 -14.73 12.96 -17.03
CA THR A 310 -15.58 12.19 -16.09
C THR A 310 -15.64 12.93 -14.77
N THR A 311 -16.78 12.89 -14.07
CA THR A 311 -16.95 13.40 -12.70
C THR A 311 -16.98 12.27 -11.66
N ASP A 312 -16.88 11.02 -12.10
CA ASP A 312 -16.91 9.85 -11.22
C ASP A 312 -15.64 9.78 -10.36
N VAL A 313 -15.81 9.87 -9.04
CA VAL A 313 -14.72 9.93 -8.06
C VAL A 313 -13.93 8.63 -8.04
N GLU A 314 -14.56 7.47 -8.20
CA GLU A 314 -13.87 6.17 -8.19
C GLU A 314 -13.01 6.01 -9.44
N VAL A 315 -13.55 6.39 -10.61
CA VAL A 315 -12.81 6.38 -11.87
C VAL A 315 -11.62 7.36 -11.82
N ARG A 316 -11.81 8.54 -11.24
CA ARG A 316 -10.75 9.52 -11.02
C ARG A 316 -9.68 8.99 -10.08
N LEU A 317 -10.04 8.40 -8.94
CA LEU A 317 -9.11 7.82 -7.97
C LEU A 317 -8.28 6.68 -8.58
N ALA A 318 -8.93 5.80 -9.36
CA ALA A 318 -8.25 4.72 -10.06
C ALA A 318 -7.24 5.26 -11.09
N TYR A 319 -7.60 6.32 -11.82
CA TYR A 319 -6.70 6.97 -12.77
C TYR A 319 -5.52 7.65 -12.08
N VAL A 320 -5.75 8.41 -11.00
CA VAL A 320 -4.70 9.03 -10.18
C VAL A 320 -3.71 7.97 -9.71
N SER A 321 -4.21 6.88 -9.14
CA SER A 321 -3.40 5.76 -8.65
C SER A 321 -2.56 5.13 -9.77
N ALA A 322 -3.17 4.89 -10.94
CA ALA A 322 -2.48 4.32 -12.09
C ALA A 322 -1.39 5.24 -12.65
N GLN A 323 -1.66 6.54 -12.77
CA GLN A 323 -0.66 7.52 -13.24
C GLN A 323 0.47 7.68 -12.23
N TYR A 324 0.16 7.69 -10.93
CA TYR A 324 1.17 7.81 -9.88
C TYR A 324 2.10 6.61 -9.90
N TRP A 325 1.54 5.41 -10.07
CA TRP A 325 2.32 4.19 -10.22
C TRP A 325 3.27 4.22 -11.42
N GLN A 326 2.79 4.70 -12.58
CA GLN A 326 3.65 4.90 -13.74
C GLN A 326 4.81 5.85 -13.43
N MET A 327 4.54 6.93 -12.69
CA MET A 327 5.57 7.89 -12.29
C MET A 327 6.60 7.27 -11.34
N ILE A 328 6.18 6.48 -10.35
CA ILE A 328 7.09 5.76 -9.44
C ILE A 328 8.00 4.79 -10.21
N ILE A 329 7.45 4.03 -11.17
CA ILE A 329 8.25 3.07 -11.95
C ILE A 329 9.34 3.78 -12.77
N MET A 330 9.01 4.94 -13.35
CA MET A 330 9.96 5.71 -14.15
C MET A 330 11.00 6.39 -13.26
N GLU A 331 10.56 6.96 -12.13
CA GLU A 331 11.35 7.85 -11.29
C GLU A 331 11.15 7.50 -9.81
N PRO A 332 11.74 6.41 -9.29
CA PRO A 332 11.44 5.92 -7.94
C PRO A 332 11.69 6.93 -6.81
N TRP A 333 12.59 7.89 -7.03
CA TRP A 333 12.90 8.94 -6.07
C TRP A 333 11.74 9.93 -5.87
N ILE A 334 10.81 10.05 -6.82
CA ILE A 334 9.66 10.97 -6.78
C ILE A 334 8.69 10.65 -5.63
N VAL A 335 8.70 9.40 -5.15
CA VAL A 335 7.89 8.93 -4.02
C VAL A 335 8.08 9.87 -2.83
N LYS A 336 9.34 10.19 -2.48
CA LYS A 336 9.66 11.00 -1.29
C LYS A 336 9.03 12.39 -1.35
N VAL A 337 8.96 12.97 -2.54
CA VAL A 337 8.40 14.32 -2.77
C VAL A 337 6.88 14.24 -2.83
N MET A 338 6.34 13.38 -3.69
CA MET A 338 4.92 13.29 -3.93
C MET A 338 4.15 12.88 -2.69
N SER A 339 4.63 11.90 -1.92
CA SER A 339 3.97 11.43 -0.71
C SER A 339 3.76 12.53 0.34
N LEU A 340 4.49 13.65 0.27
CA LEU A 340 4.40 14.77 1.21
C LEU A 340 3.66 16.00 0.65
N VAL A 341 3.11 15.92 -0.57
CA VAL A 341 2.30 17.02 -1.13
C VAL A 341 1.03 17.16 -0.29
N SER A 342 0.85 18.31 0.36
CA SER A 342 -0.33 18.61 1.19
C SER A 342 -1.54 18.91 0.32
N ILE A 343 -2.70 18.36 0.71
CA ILE A 343 -4.00 18.54 0.06
C ILE A 343 -4.92 19.18 1.09
N LYS A 344 -5.50 20.33 0.74
CA LYS A 344 -6.39 21.09 1.62
C LYS A 344 -7.86 20.75 1.37
N ASP A 345 -8.64 20.72 2.44
CA ASP A 345 -10.10 20.67 2.40
C ASP A 345 -10.65 22.09 2.24
N LYS A 346 -11.32 22.35 1.11
CA LYS A 346 -11.97 23.65 0.85
C LYS A 346 -13.45 23.70 1.21
N SER A 347 -14.05 22.57 1.60
CA SER A 347 -15.49 22.46 1.83
C SER A 347 -15.98 23.27 3.04
N CYS A 348 -15.12 23.49 4.04
CA CYS A 348 -15.46 24.24 5.25
C CYS A 348 -15.09 25.74 5.21
N GLY A 349 -14.41 26.23 4.17
CA GLY A 349 -13.88 27.61 4.14
C GLY A 349 -12.81 27.92 5.22
N CYS A 350 -12.45 26.93 6.03
CA CYS A 350 -11.57 27.04 7.18
C CYS A 350 -10.10 26.68 6.89
N GLY A 351 -9.81 26.21 5.67
CA GLY A 351 -8.42 25.93 5.24
C GLY A 351 -7.79 24.70 5.89
N ASP A 352 -8.61 23.80 6.44
CA ASP A 352 -8.17 22.56 7.06
C ASP A 352 -7.39 21.68 6.08
N ASP A 353 -6.34 21.01 6.55
CA ASP A 353 -5.65 19.99 5.78
C ASP A 353 -6.52 18.73 5.67
N TRP A 354 -6.86 18.32 4.45
CA TRP A 354 -7.49 17.01 4.20
C TRP A 354 -6.48 15.87 4.47
N GLY A 355 -5.21 16.12 4.15
CA GLY A 355 -4.11 15.20 4.34
C GLY A 355 -3.01 15.44 3.33
N ILE A 356 -2.23 14.40 3.05
CA ILE A 356 -1.18 14.41 2.02
C ILE A 356 -1.52 13.48 0.87
N PHE A 357 -0.83 13.60 -0.26
CA PHE A 357 -1.04 12.73 -1.41
C PHE A 357 -0.90 11.23 -1.08
N ALA A 358 -0.04 10.87 -0.13
CA ALA A 358 0.03 9.50 0.35
C ALA A 358 -1.28 9.01 0.99
N ASP A 359 -1.98 9.86 1.74
CA ASP A 359 -3.29 9.53 2.31
C ASP A 359 -4.29 9.22 1.18
N LEU A 360 -4.27 9.99 0.07
CA LEU A 360 -5.12 9.73 -1.10
C LEU A 360 -4.85 8.36 -1.73
N ILE A 361 -3.58 8.00 -1.90
CA ILE A 361 -3.18 6.69 -2.45
C ILE A 361 -3.57 5.57 -1.49
N TRP A 362 -3.33 5.74 -0.19
CA TRP A 362 -3.70 4.75 0.81
C TRP A 362 -5.23 4.55 0.89
N VAL A 363 -6.01 5.63 0.91
CA VAL A 363 -7.49 5.57 0.96
C VAL A 363 -8.05 4.75 -0.21
N SER A 364 -7.43 4.79 -1.38
CA SER A 364 -7.83 3.96 -2.53
C SER A 364 -7.79 2.45 -2.22
N GLN A 365 -6.92 2.03 -1.32
CA GLN A 365 -6.80 0.66 -0.85
C GLN A 365 -7.67 0.40 0.38
N PHE A 366 -7.67 1.33 1.34
CA PHE A 366 -8.54 1.26 2.52
C PHE A 366 -10.01 1.08 2.12
N CYS A 367 -10.49 1.80 1.10
CA CYS A 367 -11.81 1.66 0.51
C CYS A 367 -12.14 0.22 0.08
N LYS A 368 -11.19 -0.47 -0.54
CA LYS A 368 -11.37 -1.84 -1.04
C LYS A 368 -11.42 -2.85 0.09
N ASN A 369 -10.60 -2.62 1.12
CA ASN A 369 -10.47 -3.52 2.26
C ASN A 369 -11.64 -3.35 3.25
N SER A 370 -12.12 -2.13 3.45
CA SER A 370 -13.20 -1.79 4.41
C SER A 370 -14.60 -1.75 3.79
N GLY A 371 -14.72 -1.87 2.46
CA GLY A 371 -16.00 -1.79 1.74
C GLY A 371 -16.72 -0.44 1.86
N SER A 372 -16.03 0.62 2.32
CA SER A 372 -16.65 1.88 2.76
C SER A 372 -16.40 3.07 1.83
N CYS A 373 -16.10 2.81 0.55
CA CYS A 373 -15.87 3.90 -0.40
C CYS A 373 -17.15 4.72 -0.58
N GLY A 374 -17.05 6.04 -0.34
CA GLY A 374 -18.14 6.99 -0.22
C GLY A 374 -18.91 7.26 -1.51
N CYS A 375 -19.58 6.26 -2.04
CA CYS A 375 -20.75 6.50 -2.87
C CYS A 375 -21.93 6.75 -1.92
N LEU A 376 -22.40 8.00 -1.89
CA LEU A 376 -23.64 8.47 -1.25
C LEU A 376 -24.92 7.77 -1.76
N SER A 377 -24.81 6.70 -2.56
CA SER A 377 -25.94 5.92 -3.07
C SER A 377 -25.72 4.41 -3.22
N CYS A 378 -24.61 3.81 -2.76
CA CYS A 378 -24.42 2.36 -2.86
C CYS A 378 -25.04 1.60 -1.67
N GLY A 379 -26.34 1.78 -1.49
CA GLY A 379 -27.20 0.77 -0.91
C GLY A 379 -27.89 -0.02 -2.01
N MET A 380 -27.21 -0.93 -2.72
CA MET A 380 -27.87 -2.03 -3.43
C MET A 380 -26.98 -3.26 -3.57
N ASN A 381 -27.50 -4.38 -3.05
CA ASN A 381 -27.20 -5.74 -3.46
C ASN A 381 -27.27 -5.90 -4.99
N PRO A 382 -26.57 -6.90 -5.58
CA PRO A 382 -26.41 -7.02 -7.03
C PRO A 382 -27.72 -7.45 -7.70
N ALA A 383 -28.37 -6.53 -8.40
CA ALA A 383 -29.44 -6.85 -9.35
C ALA A 383 -28.86 -6.93 -10.77
N SER A 384 -28.96 -8.14 -11.33
CA SER A 384 -28.65 -8.53 -12.71
C SER A 384 -29.40 -7.68 -13.74
N THR A 385 -28.67 -7.08 -14.70
CA THR A 385 -29.27 -6.59 -15.95
C THR A 385 -28.36 -6.91 -17.15
N ALA A 386 -29.01 -7.32 -18.24
CA ALA A 386 -28.50 -8.08 -19.38
C ALA A 386 -27.48 -7.36 -20.29
N ALA A 387 -26.71 -8.19 -21.01
CA ALA A 387 -25.72 -7.80 -22.02
C ALA A 387 -26.36 -7.30 -23.33
N PRO A 388 -25.79 -6.27 -23.99
CA PRO A 388 -26.07 -5.97 -25.39
C PRO A 388 -25.17 -6.77 -26.34
N SER A 389 -25.79 -7.23 -27.43
CA SER A 389 -25.26 -8.03 -28.55
C SER A 389 -24.23 -7.30 -29.43
N THR A 390 -23.20 -8.04 -29.87
CA THR A 390 -22.15 -7.63 -30.80
C THR A 390 -22.57 -7.74 -32.27
N THR A 391 -22.17 -6.76 -33.08
CA THR A 391 -22.22 -6.80 -34.55
C THR A 391 -20.79 -6.98 -35.10
N ALA A 392 -20.61 -7.99 -35.96
CA ALA A 392 -19.32 -8.36 -36.54
C ALA A 392 -18.89 -7.46 -37.72
N ALA A 393 -17.57 -7.36 -37.92
CA ALA A 393 -16.93 -6.73 -39.08
C ALA A 393 -15.68 -7.56 -39.50
N PRO A 394 -15.22 -7.50 -40.76
CA PRO A 394 -14.80 -8.67 -41.54
C PRO A 394 -13.32 -9.05 -41.44
N THR A 395 -13.07 -10.33 -41.69
CA THR A 395 -11.79 -11.01 -41.87
C THR A 395 -11.10 -10.67 -43.20
N THR A 396 -9.79 -10.48 -43.16
CA THR A 396 -8.93 -10.44 -44.36
C THR A 396 -7.85 -11.54 -44.27
N GLN A 397 -7.51 -12.07 -45.45
CA GLN A 397 -6.86 -13.35 -45.74
C GLN A 397 -5.42 -13.52 -45.21
N ALA A 398 -5.10 -14.78 -44.89
CA ALA A 398 -3.79 -15.25 -44.49
C ALA A 398 -2.87 -15.54 -45.69
N THR A 399 -1.62 -15.11 -45.61
CA THR A 399 -0.53 -15.54 -46.50
C THR A 399 0.36 -16.52 -45.75
N THR A 400 0.51 -17.73 -46.30
CA THR A 400 1.28 -18.85 -45.74
C THR A 400 2.78 -18.60 -45.85
N ILE A 401 3.47 -18.40 -44.72
CA ILE A 401 4.94 -18.36 -44.62
C ILE A 401 5.34 -19.26 -43.43
N ALA A 402 6.50 -19.92 -43.52
CA ALA A 402 6.96 -21.03 -42.66
C ALA A 402 6.88 -20.77 -41.13
N PRO A 403 7.01 -21.77 -40.24
CA PRO A 403 6.80 -21.55 -38.80
C PRO A 403 8.03 -20.95 -38.08
N ALA A 404 7.87 -19.91 -37.26
CA ALA A 404 8.88 -19.48 -36.27
C ALA A 404 9.30 -20.64 -35.34
N VAL A 405 10.62 -20.78 -35.09
CA VAL A 405 11.21 -21.80 -34.23
C VAL A 405 11.78 -21.16 -32.95
N CYS A 406 11.27 -21.58 -31.78
CA CYS A 406 11.59 -21.00 -30.46
C CYS A 406 13.09 -20.91 -30.07
N PRO A 407 13.97 -21.86 -30.46
CA PRO A 407 15.40 -21.78 -30.14
C PRO A 407 16.11 -20.55 -30.72
N ASN A 408 15.57 -19.95 -31.78
CA ASN A 408 16.16 -18.77 -32.42
C ASN A 408 15.72 -17.44 -31.79
N ARG A 409 14.86 -17.46 -30.76
CA ARG A 409 14.37 -16.28 -30.05
C ARG A 409 15.48 -15.34 -29.52
N PRO A 410 16.63 -15.83 -29.00
CA PRO A 410 17.73 -14.96 -28.57
C PRO A 410 18.31 -14.08 -29.68
N GLN A 411 18.23 -14.49 -30.95
CA GLN A 411 18.76 -13.72 -32.08
C GLN A 411 18.03 -12.37 -32.28
N LEU A 412 16.81 -12.25 -31.74
CA LEU A 412 15.99 -11.04 -31.90
C LEU A 412 16.44 -9.87 -31.04
N ILE A 413 17.22 -10.16 -30.00
CA ILE A 413 17.74 -9.17 -29.04
C ILE A 413 19.25 -8.98 -29.17
N VAL A 414 19.89 -9.61 -30.17
CA VAL A 414 21.32 -9.39 -30.47
C VAL A 414 21.49 -8.01 -31.07
N VAL A 415 22.39 -7.22 -30.47
CA VAL A 415 22.72 -5.87 -30.92
C VAL A 415 23.67 -5.96 -32.12
N SER A 416 23.24 -5.44 -33.27
CA SER A 416 24.07 -5.34 -34.47
C SER A 416 25.14 -4.25 -34.35
N ALA A 417 26.08 -4.22 -35.29
CA ALA A 417 27.11 -3.19 -35.38
C ALA A 417 26.56 -1.74 -35.50
N GLN A 418 25.29 -1.59 -35.87
CA GLN A 418 24.59 -0.29 -35.97
C GLN A 418 23.79 0.05 -34.70
N ASN A 419 24.03 -0.67 -33.59
CA ASN A 419 23.35 -0.50 -32.31
C ASN A 419 21.82 -0.68 -32.39
N LYS A 420 21.38 -1.65 -33.21
CA LYS A 420 19.98 -2.00 -33.43
C LYS A 420 19.74 -3.49 -33.15
N THR A 421 18.51 -3.85 -32.80
CA THR A 421 18.08 -5.25 -32.71
C THR A 421 16.89 -5.48 -33.63
N ILE A 422 16.70 -6.72 -34.07
CA ILE A 422 15.54 -7.11 -34.89
C ILE A 422 14.24 -6.79 -34.15
N LEU A 423 14.17 -7.06 -32.84
CA LEU A 423 12.98 -6.80 -32.04
C LEU A 423 12.67 -5.30 -31.94
N THR A 424 13.67 -4.47 -31.65
CA THR A 424 13.44 -3.03 -31.49
C THR A 424 13.14 -2.33 -32.82
N ASP A 425 13.69 -2.80 -33.92
CA ASP A 425 13.42 -2.25 -35.25
C ASP A 425 11.95 -2.49 -35.64
N VAL A 426 11.45 -3.73 -35.48
CA VAL A 426 10.05 -4.09 -35.76
C VAL A 426 9.09 -3.29 -34.88
N LEU A 427 9.39 -3.18 -33.58
CA LEU A 427 8.58 -2.38 -32.65
C LEU A 427 8.55 -0.89 -33.04
N THR A 428 9.66 -0.34 -33.52
CA THR A 428 9.75 1.06 -33.97
C THR A 428 8.96 1.31 -35.25
N GLU A 429 9.01 0.38 -36.19
CA GLU A 429 8.25 0.44 -37.45
C GLU A 429 6.74 0.47 -37.18
N HIS A 430 6.25 -0.47 -36.35
CA HIS A 430 4.85 -0.50 -35.95
C HIS A 430 4.46 0.73 -35.11
N TYR A 431 5.31 1.15 -34.17
CA TYR A 431 5.07 2.37 -33.39
C TYR A 431 4.83 3.59 -34.27
N ASN A 432 5.62 3.78 -35.33
CA ASN A 432 5.47 4.94 -36.21
C ASN A 432 4.12 4.97 -36.95
N SER A 433 3.56 3.79 -37.26
CA SER A 433 2.26 3.63 -37.92
C SER A 433 1.04 3.89 -37.01
N TRP A 434 1.23 3.99 -35.70
CA TRP A 434 0.14 4.08 -34.73
C TRP A 434 -0.40 5.50 -34.52
N ASN A 435 -1.67 5.62 -34.14
CA ASN A 435 -2.26 6.89 -33.73
C ASN A 435 -1.72 7.34 -32.34
N ALA A 436 -1.94 8.60 -31.98
CA ALA A 436 -1.39 9.21 -30.76
C ALA A 436 -1.78 8.46 -29.47
N SER A 437 -3.01 7.92 -29.40
CA SER A 437 -3.50 7.16 -28.25
C SER A 437 -2.75 5.83 -28.07
N MET A 438 -2.48 5.14 -29.17
CA MET A 438 -1.73 3.87 -29.17
C MET A 438 -0.23 4.07 -28.87
N LYS A 439 0.34 5.18 -29.36
CA LYS A 439 1.74 5.56 -29.10
C LYS A 439 2.00 5.85 -27.61
N LEU A 440 1.08 6.54 -26.94
CA LEU A 440 1.25 6.98 -25.55
C LEU A 440 1.49 5.81 -24.57
N GLY A 441 0.71 4.74 -24.68
CA GLY A 441 0.88 3.55 -23.83
C GLY A 441 2.10 2.71 -24.20
N PHE A 442 2.49 2.71 -25.48
CA PHE A 442 3.55 1.84 -25.99
C PHE A 442 4.96 2.33 -25.70
N ASN A 443 5.16 3.65 -25.59
CA ASN A 443 6.48 4.22 -25.27
C ASN A 443 7.09 3.61 -24.00
N THR A 444 6.26 3.37 -22.98
CA THR A 444 6.67 2.74 -21.73
C THR A 444 7.07 1.27 -21.94
N CYS A 445 6.28 0.50 -22.69
CA CYS A 445 6.60 -0.88 -23.05
C CYS A 445 7.91 -0.94 -23.86
N PHE A 446 8.05 -0.08 -24.87
CA PHE A 446 9.22 -0.03 -25.75
C PHE A 446 10.50 0.35 -24.99
N ASN A 447 10.43 1.33 -24.09
CA ASN A 447 11.58 1.73 -23.29
C ASN A 447 12.01 0.65 -22.29
N GLN A 448 11.07 -0.12 -21.71
CA GLN A 448 11.40 -1.25 -20.84
C GLN A 448 12.03 -2.41 -21.61
N VAL A 449 11.54 -2.70 -22.82
CA VAL A 449 12.17 -3.68 -23.73
C VAL A 449 13.59 -3.23 -24.09
N ARG A 450 13.80 -1.94 -24.39
CA ARG A 450 15.15 -1.40 -24.62
C ARG A 450 16.01 -1.51 -23.36
N LYS A 451 15.51 -1.14 -22.18
CA LYS A 451 16.28 -1.30 -20.95
C LYS A 451 16.73 -2.75 -20.75
N ALA A 452 15.82 -3.71 -20.92
CA ALA A 452 16.14 -5.14 -20.84
C ALA A 452 17.24 -5.57 -21.83
N ILE A 453 17.23 -5.03 -23.06
CA ILE A 453 18.21 -5.39 -24.08
C ILE A 453 19.60 -4.78 -23.81
N TRP A 454 19.68 -3.52 -23.37
CA TRP A 454 20.94 -2.77 -23.30
C TRP A 454 21.56 -2.69 -21.88
N ASP A 455 20.80 -2.95 -20.81
CA ASP A 455 21.32 -2.99 -19.44
C ASP A 455 21.91 -4.37 -19.10
N ASN A 456 23.20 -4.51 -19.37
CA ASN A 456 23.95 -5.74 -19.09
C ASN A 456 24.26 -5.96 -17.58
N VAL A 457 24.02 -4.96 -16.73
CA VAL A 457 24.24 -5.07 -15.28
C VAL A 457 23.03 -5.72 -14.63
N THR A 458 21.84 -5.21 -14.93
CA THR A 458 20.57 -5.76 -14.41
C THR A 458 20.18 -7.06 -15.13
N PHE A 459 20.51 -7.20 -16.42
CA PHE A 459 20.13 -8.35 -17.24
C PHE A 459 21.36 -8.97 -17.95
N PRO A 460 22.18 -9.75 -17.23
CA PRO A 460 23.51 -10.16 -17.73
C PRO A 460 23.49 -11.25 -18.80
N SER A 461 22.38 -11.95 -19.00
CA SER A 461 22.28 -13.05 -19.97
C SER A 461 21.05 -12.93 -20.87
N SER A 462 21.13 -13.46 -22.10
CA SER A 462 20.01 -13.43 -23.05
C SER A 462 18.74 -14.08 -22.49
N SER A 463 18.85 -15.10 -21.65
CA SER A 463 17.69 -15.73 -20.99
C SER A 463 16.98 -14.78 -20.03
N VAL A 464 17.75 -14.06 -19.21
CA VAL A 464 17.21 -13.09 -18.24
C VAL A 464 16.59 -11.89 -18.97
N LYS A 465 17.26 -11.39 -20.02
CA LYS A 465 16.72 -10.33 -20.89
C LYS A 465 15.39 -10.72 -21.51
N ILE A 466 15.31 -11.93 -22.07
CA ILE A 466 14.08 -12.41 -22.69
C ILE A 466 12.97 -12.59 -21.66
N THR A 467 13.27 -13.12 -20.48
CA THR A 467 12.29 -13.27 -19.39
C THR A 467 11.66 -11.92 -19.03
N GLU A 468 12.50 -10.88 -18.92
CA GLU A 468 12.03 -9.53 -18.64
C GLU A 468 11.21 -8.95 -19.81
N ILE A 469 11.65 -9.13 -21.06
CA ILE A 469 10.91 -8.66 -22.24
C ILE A 469 9.53 -9.33 -22.33
N VAL A 470 9.45 -10.64 -22.06
CA VAL A 470 8.16 -11.36 -22.02
C VAL A 470 7.27 -10.83 -20.91
N ARG A 471 7.82 -10.56 -19.73
CA ARG A 471 7.10 -9.92 -18.62
C ARG A 471 6.53 -8.57 -19.04
N VAL A 472 7.33 -7.73 -19.70
CA VAL A 472 6.93 -6.39 -20.18
C VAL A 472 5.83 -6.47 -21.23
N PHE A 473 5.94 -7.36 -22.21
CA PHE A 473 4.90 -7.54 -23.23
C PHE A 473 3.59 -8.07 -22.65
N LYS A 474 3.64 -9.06 -21.76
CA LYS A 474 2.45 -9.58 -21.07
C LYS A 474 1.81 -8.54 -20.14
N ALA A 475 2.59 -7.58 -19.64
CA ALA A 475 2.08 -6.47 -18.83
C ALA A 475 1.49 -5.32 -19.65
N TYR A 476 1.87 -5.16 -20.92
CA TYR A 476 1.35 -4.09 -21.77
C TYR A 476 -0.14 -4.24 -22.02
N ASN A 477 -0.93 -3.24 -21.59
CA ASN A 477 -2.38 -3.21 -21.73
C ASN A 477 -3.08 -4.50 -21.25
N ALA A 478 -2.54 -5.20 -20.23
CA ALA A 478 -3.13 -6.45 -19.73
C ALA A 478 -4.60 -6.32 -19.29
N ASN A 479 -5.06 -5.11 -18.96
CA ASN A 479 -6.44 -4.80 -18.58
C ASN A 479 -7.35 -4.48 -19.78
N ASN A 480 -6.83 -4.49 -21.00
CA ASN A 480 -7.55 -4.26 -22.25
C ASN A 480 -7.00 -5.21 -23.32
N LEU A 481 -7.57 -6.41 -23.39
CA LEU A 481 -7.11 -7.48 -24.28
C LEU A 481 -7.11 -7.07 -25.75
N ASP A 482 -8.03 -6.20 -26.18
CA ASP A 482 -8.06 -5.69 -27.56
C ASP A 482 -6.85 -4.80 -27.86
N LYS A 483 -6.46 -3.92 -26.92
CA LYS A 483 -5.25 -3.09 -27.04
C LYS A 483 -3.97 -3.87 -26.80
N GLN A 484 -4.00 -4.94 -25.99
CA GLN A 484 -2.88 -5.85 -25.84
C GLN A 484 -2.66 -6.67 -27.11
N LYS A 485 -3.75 -7.10 -27.75
CA LYS A 485 -3.72 -7.86 -29.01
C LYS A 485 -3.03 -7.09 -30.12
N VAL A 486 -3.20 -5.76 -30.19
CA VAL A 486 -2.44 -4.88 -31.11
C VAL A 486 -0.93 -5.09 -31.01
N LEU A 487 -0.39 -5.26 -29.79
CA LEU A 487 1.01 -5.57 -29.58
C LEU A 487 1.33 -7.04 -29.89
N MET A 488 0.52 -7.96 -29.36
CA MET A 488 0.78 -9.40 -29.46
C MET A 488 0.71 -9.92 -30.91
N ASP A 489 -0.06 -9.27 -31.77
CA ASP A 489 -0.22 -9.58 -33.19
C ASP A 489 0.86 -8.94 -34.09
N ILE A 490 1.80 -8.16 -33.52
CA ILE A 490 2.92 -7.60 -34.31
C ILE A 490 3.74 -8.74 -34.93
N ASN A 491 3.86 -8.71 -36.25
CA ASN A 491 4.63 -9.69 -37.00
C ASN A 491 6.12 -9.36 -36.99
N ILE A 492 6.94 -10.28 -36.49
CA ILE A 492 8.39 -10.23 -36.58
C ILE A 492 8.79 -11.01 -37.83
N ALA A 493 8.69 -10.37 -39.00
CA ALA A 493 8.91 -11.02 -40.30
C ALA A 493 10.26 -11.75 -40.40
N LYS A 494 11.33 -11.18 -39.82
CA LYS A 494 12.68 -11.78 -39.77
C LYS A 494 12.79 -13.04 -38.89
N TRP A 495 11.82 -13.27 -38.01
CA TRP A 495 11.72 -14.45 -37.14
C TRP A 495 10.59 -15.41 -37.57
N ASN A 496 9.73 -14.94 -38.46
CA ASN A 496 8.59 -15.67 -38.99
C ASN A 496 7.55 -16.05 -37.91
N GLY A 497 7.29 -15.12 -37.00
CA GLY A 497 6.38 -15.29 -35.87
C GLY A 497 5.92 -13.95 -35.31
N ILE A 498 4.90 -14.00 -34.46
CA ILE A 498 4.33 -12.82 -33.79
C ILE A 498 4.85 -12.68 -32.35
N ILE A 499 4.66 -11.51 -31.73
CA ILE A 499 5.06 -11.28 -30.33
C ILE A 499 4.38 -12.26 -29.38
N GLN A 500 3.12 -12.66 -29.63
CA GLN A 500 2.47 -13.70 -28.84
C GLN A 500 3.30 -14.99 -28.80
N LYS A 501 3.78 -15.45 -29.97
CA LYS A 501 4.62 -16.65 -30.08
C LYS A 501 5.98 -16.46 -29.42
N PHE A 502 6.53 -15.24 -29.46
CA PHE A 502 7.75 -14.88 -28.71
C PHE A 502 7.55 -15.07 -27.20
N CYS A 503 6.40 -14.65 -26.69
CA CYS A 503 6.00 -14.76 -25.28
C CYS A 503 5.70 -16.20 -24.84
N ASP A 504 5.22 -17.04 -25.75
CA ASP A 504 4.78 -18.40 -25.44
C ASP A 504 5.90 -19.45 -25.54
N CYS A 505 7.01 -19.13 -26.21
CA CYS A 505 8.23 -19.95 -26.20
C CYS A 505 8.78 -20.08 -24.76
N GLY A 506 8.53 -21.22 -24.11
CA GLY A 506 8.94 -21.50 -22.73
C GLY A 506 7.81 -21.98 -21.80
N SER A 507 6.58 -22.13 -22.32
CA SER A 507 5.42 -22.67 -21.59
C SER A 507 5.21 -24.18 -21.77
N GLY A 508 6.22 -24.89 -22.30
CA GLY A 508 6.16 -26.31 -22.64
C GLY A 508 7.37 -27.06 -22.11
#